data_AF-A0A935KF58-F1
#
_entry.id   AF-A0A935KF58-F1
#
_cell.length_a   1.000
_cell.length_b   1.000
_cell.length_c   1.000
_cell.angle_alpha   90.00
_cell.angle_beta   90.00
_cell.angle_gamma   90.00
#
_symmetry.space_group_name_H-M   'P 1'
#
loop_
_entity.id
_entity.type
_entity.pdbx_description
1 polymer ?
#
loop_
_entity_poly.entity_id
_entity_poly.type
_entity_poly.pdbx_seq_one_letter_code
_entity_poly.pdbx_strand_id
1 'polypeptide(L)'
;MKNLVVLFAVLFLFSLTSCSDVNDNSFLTNPVMEKTVPGISETTPSPVYPYSYLYNFSKVDGLKLLNLEEENAVEFYMTESSKKFVQLFVLVTYVQDISPKMFFIDNIENESFKVIGLDLNQVQKVEVYGVPSGNFTHEAVSPFENNSIMNEVVVNGWKVDNSSVVVECVGPWPSSLKYVFAEITTKDKSFFVFLQRPWSTKFSIPEYGKYGVSGIRLFGYQTLMEATVAQN
;
A
#
# COMPACT_ATOMS: atom_id res chain seq x y z
N MET A 1 48.62 -69.05 -0.28
CA MET A 1 47.40 -69.83 -0.62
C MET A 1 46.27 -69.45 0.33
N LYS A 2 45.04 -69.44 -0.18
CA LYS A 2 43.82 -68.71 0.24
C LYS A 2 43.78 -67.29 -0.33
N ASN A 3 43.40 -67.14 -1.61
CA ASN A 3 42.02 -67.07 -2.14
C ASN A 3 41.23 -65.95 -1.45
N LEU A 4 40.55 -65.02 -2.12
CA LEU A 4 40.31 -64.75 -3.53
C LEU A 4 39.60 -63.39 -3.56
N VAL A 5 40.16 -62.46 -4.32
CA VAL A 5 39.54 -61.47 -5.24
C VAL A 5 38.01 -61.38 -5.25
N VAL A 6 37.50 -60.13 -5.24
CA VAL A 6 36.45 -59.53 -6.11
C VAL A 6 35.90 -58.29 -5.36
N LEU A 7 35.74 -57.08 -5.90
CA LEU A 7 36.06 -56.50 -7.19
C LEU A 7 35.74 -54.98 -7.11
N PHE A 8 36.70 -54.20 -7.60
CA PHE A 8 36.61 -52.94 -8.36
C PHE A 8 35.49 -51.90 -8.17
N ALA A 9 35.98 -50.66 -8.06
CA ALA A 9 35.59 -49.44 -8.80
C ALA A 9 34.13 -49.00 -8.65
N VAL A 10 33.87 -47.80 -8.11
CA VAL A 10 34.08 -46.55 -8.85
C VAL A 10 34.76 -45.50 -7.98
N LEU A 11 35.91 -45.02 -8.47
CA LEU A 11 36.60 -43.82 -8.01
C LEU A 11 35.75 -42.57 -8.29
N PHE A 12 35.81 -41.62 -7.35
CA PHE A 12 35.83 -40.16 -7.54
C PHE A 12 34.99 -39.56 -8.67
N LEU A 13 34.12 -38.60 -8.31
CA LEU A 13 34.22 -37.20 -8.78
C LEU A 13 33.04 -36.34 -8.24
N PHE A 14 33.40 -35.11 -7.81
CA PHE A 14 32.58 -33.93 -7.50
C PHE A 14 31.72 -33.99 -6.22
N SER A 15 32.14 -33.36 -5.11
CA SER A 15 32.07 -31.93 -4.79
C SER A 15 30.65 -31.35 -4.80
N LEU A 16 30.20 -30.97 -3.59
CA LEU A 16 29.21 -29.95 -3.25
C LEU A 16 27.83 -30.08 -3.91
N THR A 17 26.81 -30.47 -3.13
CA THR A 17 25.52 -29.75 -3.14
C THR A 17 24.76 -29.94 -1.84
N SER A 18 24.51 -28.80 -1.19
CA SER A 18 23.28 -28.45 -0.47
C SER A 18 22.93 -29.17 0.82
N CYS A 19 23.28 -28.48 1.92
CA CYS A 19 22.33 -28.24 3.00
C CYS A 19 20.94 -27.90 2.40
N SER A 20 19.92 -28.72 2.67
CA SER A 20 18.53 -28.23 2.66
C SER A 20 18.06 -28.23 4.11
N ASP A 21 18.31 -27.12 4.81
CA ASP A 21 17.27 -26.14 5.11
C ASP A 21 16.04 -26.77 5.76
N VAL A 22 16.17 -27.08 7.06
CA VAL A 22 15.07 -26.90 8.01
C VAL A 22 15.27 -25.51 8.61
N ASN A 23 15.10 -24.49 7.78
CA ASN A 23 14.87 -23.13 8.26
C ASN A 23 13.37 -22.99 8.45
N ASP A 24 12.94 -23.24 9.69
CA ASP A 24 11.64 -22.79 10.20
C ASP A 24 11.72 -21.26 10.38
N ASN A 25 11.93 -20.57 9.26
CA ASN A 25 11.94 -19.14 9.15
C ASN A 25 10.48 -18.70 9.05
N SER A 26 9.80 -18.70 10.19
CA SER A 26 8.61 -17.88 10.42
C SER A 26 9.02 -16.40 10.41
N PHE A 27 9.48 -15.90 9.26
CA PHE A 27 9.60 -14.47 9.04
C PHE A 27 8.21 -13.86 9.04
N LEU A 28 8.03 -12.83 9.86
CA LEU A 28 6.88 -11.92 9.96
C LEU A 28 6.64 -11.09 8.67
N THR A 29 7.01 -11.60 7.49
CA THR A 29 7.19 -10.79 6.27
C THR A 29 6.10 -10.93 5.22
N ASN A 30 5.06 -11.73 5.45
CA ASN A 30 3.88 -11.76 4.57
C ASN A 30 2.61 -11.62 5.43
N PRO A 31 1.57 -10.90 4.99
CA PRO A 31 0.22 -11.32 5.38
C PRO A 31 0.12 -12.78 4.93
N VAL A 32 0.12 -13.70 5.89
CA VAL A 32 -0.14 -15.10 5.61
C VAL A 32 -1.49 -15.12 4.91
N MET A 33 -1.50 -15.42 3.60
CA MET A 33 -2.72 -15.78 2.90
C MET A 33 -3.48 -16.74 3.81
N GLU A 34 -4.78 -16.54 4.01
CA GLU A 34 -5.62 -17.49 4.75
C GLU A 34 -5.16 -18.90 4.41
N LYS A 35 -4.46 -19.54 5.36
CA LYS A 35 -3.98 -20.89 5.16
C LYS A 35 -5.25 -21.69 5.16
N THR A 36 -5.68 -22.15 3.99
CA THR A 36 -6.84 -23.00 3.80
C THR A 36 -6.77 -24.06 4.88
N VAL A 37 -7.69 -24.01 5.83
CA VAL A 37 -7.78 -25.01 6.89
C VAL A 37 -8.00 -26.34 6.16
N PRO A 38 -7.13 -27.36 6.34
CA PRO A 38 -7.32 -28.63 5.67
C PRO A 38 -8.68 -29.19 6.06
N GLY A 39 -9.64 -29.19 5.12
CA GLY A 39 -11.01 -29.66 5.34
C GLY A 39 -12.14 -28.63 5.14
N ILE A 40 -11.84 -27.37 4.82
CA ILE A 40 -12.87 -26.40 4.39
C ILE A 40 -12.85 -26.31 2.85
N SER A 41 -13.98 -26.68 2.26
CA SER A 41 -14.26 -26.68 0.82
C SER A 41 -13.70 -25.46 0.07
N GLU A 42 -13.15 -25.71 -1.12
CA GLU A 42 -12.67 -24.74 -2.14
C GLU A 42 -13.78 -23.83 -2.71
N THR A 43 -14.64 -23.25 -1.86
CA THR A 43 -15.78 -22.43 -2.30
C THR A 43 -15.76 -20.99 -1.80
N THR A 44 -14.78 -20.59 -0.99
CA THR A 44 -14.58 -19.17 -0.65
C THR A 44 -13.69 -18.52 -1.72
N PRO A 45 -14.20 -17.55 -2.51
CA PRO A 45 -13.35 -16.81 -3.43
C PRO A 45 -12.29 -16.06 -2.63
N SER A 46 -11.02 -16.22 -3.02
CA SER A 46 -9.92 -15.41 -2.47
C SER A 46 -10.28 -13.93 -2.54
N PRO A 47 -9.97 -13.13 -1.51
CA PRO A 47 -10.25 -11.70 -1.54
C PRO A 47 -9.56 -11.06 -2.75
N VAL A 48 -10.36 -10.49 -3.66
CA VAL A 48 -9.86 -9.72 -4.80
C VAL A 48 -9.49 -8.34 -4.28
N TYR A 49 -8.20 -8.03 -4.28
CA TYR A 49 -7.69 -6.71 -3.89
C TYR A 49 -7.65 -5.78 -5.11
N PRO A 50 -7.91 -4.47 -4.94
CA PRO A 50 -7.84 -3.52 -6.05
C PRO A 50 -6.43 -3.38 -6.64
N TYR A 51 -5.39 -3.58 -5.81
CA TYR A 51 -4.00 -3.53 -6.21
C TYR A 51 -3.21 -4.67 -5.55
N SER A 52 -2.07 -5.02 -6.14
CA SER A 52 -1.13 -5.95 -5.51
C SER A 52 -0.51 -5.35 -4.25
N TYR A 53 -0.15 -6.19 -3.28
CA TYR A 53 0.61 -5.76 -2.11
C TYR A 53 1.92 -5.06 -2.54
N LEU A 54 2.22 -3.91 -1.92
CA LEU A 54 3.34 -3.00 -2.24
C LEU A 54 3.28 -2.39 -3.64
N TYR A 55 2.10 -2.36 -4.27
CA TYR A 55 1.93 -1.61 -5.51
C TYR A 55 2.32 -0.14 -5.29
N ASN A 56 3.25 0.35 -6.11
CA ASN A 56 3.82 1.68 -6.00
C ASN A 56 3.15 2.62 -7.00
N PHE A 57 2.52 3.66 -6.48
CA PHE A 57 1.83 4.65 -7.30
C PHE A 57 2.81 5.71 -7.80
N SER A 58 2.58 6.22 -9.01
CA SER A 58 3.45 7.22 -9.62
C SER A 58 3.06 8.61 -9.15
N LYS A 59 4.03 9.41 -8.69
CA LYS A 59 3.77 10.80 -8.31
C LYS A 59 3.35 11.60 -9.55
N VAL A 60 2.36 12.48 -9.37
CA VAL A 60 1.91 13.45 -10.38
C VAL A 60 2.50 14.81 -10.03
N ASP A 61 3.34 15.33 -10.90
CA ASP A 61 4.02 16.61 -10.71
C ASP A 61 3.38 17.73 -11.56
N GLY A 62 3.72 18.98 -11.22
CA GLY A 62 3.35 20.16 -12.02
C GLY A 62 1.90 20.61 -11.93
N LEU A 63 1.18 20.27 -10.85
CA LEU A 63 -0.22 20.65 -10.68
C LEU A 63 -0.42 22.15 -10.47
N LYS A 64 -1.50 22.68 -11.04
CA LYS A 64 -2.04 24.02 -10.73
C LYS A 64 -3.41 23.86 -10.08
N LEU A 65 -3.72 24.71 -9.11
CA LEU A 65 -4.94 24.62 -8.32
C LEU A 65 -5.82 25.85 -8.57
N LEU A 66 -7.13 25.63 -8.67
CA LEU A 66 -8.15 26.68 -8.74
C LEU A 66 -9.21 26.41 -7.68
N ASN A 67 -9.48 27.40 -6.83
CA ASN A 67 -10.56 27.32 -5.86
C ASN A 67 -11.91 27.55 -6.56
N LEU A 68 -12.86 26.63 -6.38
CA LEU A 68 -14.23 26.74 -6.87
C LEU A 68 -15.16 26.92 -5.67
N GLU A 69 -15.24 28.16 -5.17
CA GLU A 69 -15.98 28.50 -3.94
C GLU A 69 -17.45 28.10 -3.99
N GLU A 70 -18.11 28.32 -5.13
CA GLU A 70 -19.53 28.00 -5.33
C GLU A 70 -19.81 26.49 -5.28
N GLU A 71 -18.82 25.66 -5.61
CA GLU A 71 -18.93 24.20 -5.63
C GLU A 71 -18.37 23.55 -4.35
N ASN A 72 -17.82 24.35 -3.42
CA ASN A 72 -17.04 23.86 -2.28
C ASN A 72 -15.99 22.83 -2.73
N ALA A 73 -15.24 23.15 -3.79
CA ALA A 73 -14.31 22.23 -4.42
C ALA A 73 -13.04 22.94 -4.87
N VAL A 74 -11.99 22.15 -5.08
CA VAL A 74 -10.74 22.61 -5.72
C VAL A 74 -10.54 21.81 -6.99
N GLU A 75 -10.35 22.53 -8.10
CA GLU A 75 -9.95 21.92 -9.36
C GLU A 75 -8.43 21.90 -9.49
N PHE A 76 -7.90 20.74 -9.84
CA PHE A 76 -6.49 20.50 -10.09
C PHE A 76 -6.28 20.34 -11.58
N TYR A 77 -5.42 21.19 -12.17
CA TYR A 77 -5.00 21.08 -13.56
C TYR A 77 -3.64 20.41 -13.64
N MET A 78 -3.57 19.36 -14.44
CA MET A 78 -2.39 18.55 -14.70
C MET A 78 -1.57 19.16 -15.85
N THR A 79 -0.25 19.25 -15.69
CA THR A 79 0.64 19.61 -16.80
C THR A 79 0.98 18.40 -17.68
N GLU A 80 0.82 17.21 -17.15
CA GLU A 80 1.00 15.95 -17.86
C GLU A 80 -0.34 15.41 -18.34
N SER A 81 -0.33 14.63 -19.43
CA SER A 81 -1.59 14.06 -19.95
C SER A 81 -2.27 13.13 -18.93
N SER A 82 -3.56 13.37 -18.69
CA SER A 82 -4.44 12.63 -17.80
C SER A 82 -4.60 11.19 -18.25
N LYS A 83 -4.45 10.94 -19.56
CA LYS A 83 -4.43 9.59 -20.12
C LYS A 83 -3.34 8.70 -19.55
N LYS A 84 -2.30 9.29 -18.92
CA LYS A 84 -1.26 8.54 -18.21
C LYS A 84 -1.77 7.87 -16.94
N PHE A 85 -2.90 8.30 -16.39
CA PHE A 85 -3.39 7.84 -15.10
C PHE A 85 -4.85 7.42 -15.22
N VAL A 86 -5.19 6.25 -14.68
CA VAL A 86 -6.59 5.79 -14.65
C VAL A 86 -7.33 6.23 -13.40
N GLN A 87 -6.59 6.42 -12.30
CA GLN A 87 -7.09 6.76 -10.97
C GLN A 87 -6.01 7.58 -10.27
N LEU A 88 -6.42 8.49 -9.39
CA LEU A 88 -5.56 9.35 -8.59
C LEU A 88 -5.91 9.26 -7.10
N PHE A 89 -4.89 9.47 -6.28
CA PHE A 89 -4.95 9.59 -4.84
C PHE A 89 -4.36 10.94 -4.45
N VAL A 90 -5.21 11.81 -3.91
CA VAL A 90 -4.84 13.18 -3.51
C VAL A 90 -4.65 13.20 -2.01
N LEU A 91 -3.41 13.28 -1.57
CA LEU A 91 -3.02 13.36 -0.16
C LEU A 91 -2.96 14.84 0.24
N VAL A 92 -3.80 15.22 1.19
CA VAL A 92 -3.91 16.59 1.69
C VAL A 92 -3.41 16.63 3.13
N THR A 93 -2.39 17.44 3.34
CA THR A 93 -1.92 17.85 4.67
C THR A 93 -2.48 19.23 4.96
N TYR A 94 -3.13 19.38 6.10
CA TYR A 94 -3.75 20.63 6.51
C TYR A 94 -2.84 21.42 7.44
N VAL A 95 -3.13 22.72 7.60
CA VAL A 95 -2.57 23.54 8.68
C VAL A 95 -3.11 23.05 10.03
N GLN A 96 -2.35 23.32 11.09
CA GLN A 96 -2.52 22.92 12.51
C GLN A 96 -3.86 22.25 12.92
N ASP A 97 -3.74 21.14 13.66
CA ASP A 97 -4.80 20.37 14.35
C ASP A 97 -5.87 19.67 13.47
N ILE A 98 -5.73 19.69 12.16
CA ILE A 98 -6.57 18.90 11.24
C ILE A 98 -5.79 17.67 10.75
N SER A 99 -6.35 16.48 10.99
CA SER A 99 -5.74 15.22 10.52
C SER A 99 -5.70 15.18 8.98
N PRO A 100 -4.55 14.81 8.38
CA PRO A 100 -4.42 14.58 6.95
C PRO A 100 -5.51 13.67 6.38
N LYS A 101 -5.90 13.96 5.14
CA LYS A 101 -6.89 13.17 4.41
C LYS A 101 -6.34 12.74 3.06
N MET A 102 -6.87 11.64 2.57
CA MET A 102 -6.64 11.21 1.20
C MET A 102 -7.97 11.11 0.46
N PHE A 103 -8.01 11.63 -0.76
CA PHE A 103 -9.18 11.57 -1.63
C PHE A 103 -8.88 10.65 -2.81
N PHE A 104 -9.77 9.70 -3.08
CA PHE A 104 -9.75 8.90 -4.30
C PHE A 104 -10.46 9.64 -5.43
N ILE A 105 -9.86 9.65 -6.62
CA ILE A 105 -10.38 10.32 -7.80
C ILE A 105 -10.28 9.37 -9.00
N ASP A 106 -11.40 9.11 -9.66
CA ASP A 106 -11.47 8.37 -10.92
C ASP A 106 -12.16 9.16 -12.03
N ASN A 107 -12.76 10.31 -11.71
CA ASN A 107 -13.24 11.24 -12.72
C ASN A 107 -12.17 12.29 -13.08
N ILE A 108 -11.42 12.01 -14.15
CA ILE A 108 -10.37 12.90 -14.68
C ILE A 108 -10.78 13.31 -16.10
N GLU A 109 -11.03 14.60 -16.30
CA GLU A 109 -11.56 15.14 -17.56
C GLU A 109 -10.66 16.27 -18.04
N ASN A 110 -10.34 16.31 -19.34
CA ASN A 110 -9.65 17.45 -19.96
C ASN A 110 -8.41 17.95 -19.19
N GLU A 111 -7.56 17.02 -18.75
CA GLU A 111 -6.35 17.36 -17.99
C GLU A 111 -6.61 17.98 -16.61
N SER A 112 -7.83 17.83 -16.08
CA SER A 112 -8.20 18.28 -14.73
C SER A 112 -9.02 17.25 -13.95
N PHE A 113 -9.09 17.46 -12.64
CA PHE A 113 -9.99 16.74 -11.75
C PHE A 113 -10.37 17.62 -10.56
N LYS A 114 -11.50 17.31 -9.91
CA LYS A 114 -12.02 18.08 -8.78
C LYS A 114 -11.97 17.28 -7.48
N VAL A 115 -11.51 17.93 -6.43
CA VAL A 115 -11.61 17.45 -5.04
C VAL A 115 -12.68 18.25 -4.32
N ILE A 116 -13.75 17.58 -3.91
CA ILE A 116 -14.91 18.17 -3.25
C ILE A 116 -14.65 18.25 -1.74
N GLY A 117 -15.08 19.35 -1.12
CA GLY A 117 -14.94 19.59 0.32
C GLY A 117 -13.53 20.01 0.75
N LEU A 118 -12.70 20.48 -0.18
CA LEU A 118 -11.36 20.98 0.10
C LEU A 118 -11.35 22.51 0.18
N ASP A 119 -10.94 23.06 1.33
CA ASP A 119 -10.73 24.50 1.51
C ASP A 119 -9.23 24.81 1.45
N LEU A 120 -8.78 25.50 0.39
CA LEU A 120 -7.37 25.85 0.19
C LEU A 120 -6.79 26.70 1.32
N ASN A 121 -7.61 27.44 2.07
CA ASN A 121 -7.11 28.24 3.20
C ASN A 121 -6.61 27.37 4.37
N GLN A 122 -7.06 26.12 4.44
CA GLN A 122 -6.66 25.15 5.46
C GLN A 122 -5.58 24.20 4.97
N VAL A 123 -5.19 24.25 3.69
CA VAL A 123 -4.26 23.28 3.09
C VAL A 123 -2.82 23.75 3.27
N GLN A 124 -2.00 22.93 3.90
CA GLN A 124 -0.56 23.14 3.99
C GLN A 124 0.19 22.56 2.79
N LYS A 125 -0.16 21.33 2.38
CA LYS A 125 0.54 20.59 1.33
C LYS A 125 -0.42 19.64 0.63
N VAL A 126 -0.30 19.54 -0.69
CA VAL A 126 -0.96 18.51 -1.48
C VAL A 126 0.08 17.67 -2.21
N GLU A 127 -0.07 16.36 -2.17
CA GLU A 127 0.65 15.43 -3.04
C GLU A 127 -0.35 14.56 -3.78
N VAL A 128 -0.08 14.29 -5.05
CA VAL A 128 -0.97 13.46 -5.88
C VAL A 128 -0.18 12.29 -6.43
N TYR A 129 -0.76 11.11 -6.33
CA TYR A 129 -0.21 9.87 -6.85
C TYR A 129 -1.24 9.20 -7.73
N GLY A 130 -0.82 8.72 -8.90
CA GLY A 130 -1.69 8.12 -9.88
C GLY A 130 -1.31 6.67 -10.19
N VAL A 131 -2.30 5.93 -10.66
CA VAL A 131 -2.12 4.58 -11.20
C VAL A 131 -1.84 4.67 -12.69
N PRO A 132 -0.62 4.32 -13.18
CA PRO A 132 -0.26 4.49 -14.57
C PRO A 132 -1.13 3.67 -15.53
N SER A 133 -1.55 4.28 -16.64
CA SER A 133 -2.23 3.63 -17.75
C SER A 133 -1.31 2.60 -18.40
N GLY A 134 -1.81 1.38 -18.61
CA GLY A 134 -1.08 0.32 -19.34
C GLY A 134 -0.30 -0.65 -18.46
N ASN A 135 -0.27 -0.49 -17.14
CA ASN A 135 0.40 -1.44 -16.23
C ASN A 135 -0.56 -2.46 -15.59
N PHE A 136 -1.56 -2.91 -16.34
CA PHE A 136 -2.62 -3.77 -15.82
C PHE A 136 -2.77 -5.03 -16.68
N THR A 137 -2.48 -6.19 -16.08
CA THR A 137 -2.97 -7.49 -16.57
C THR A 137 -4.41 -7.78 -16.10
N HIS A 138 -4.95 -6.93 -15.21
CA HIS A 138 -6.30 -6.99 -14.69
C HIS A 138 -6.82 -5.56 -14.65
N GLU A 139 -7.94 -5.28 -15.32
CA GLU A 139 -8.68 -4.02 -15.15
C GLU A 139 -8.97 -3.87 -13.65
N ALA A 140 -8.18 -3.04 -12.96
CA ALA A 140 -8.35 -2.78 -11.54
C ALA A 140 -9.65 -1.99 -11.37
N VAL A 141 -10.76 -2.71 -11.21
CA VAL A 141 -12.03 -2.11 -10.80
C VAL A 141 -11.83 -1.63 -9.38
N SER A 142 -11.65 -0.32 -9.22
CA SER A 142 -11.55 0.30 -7.90
C SER A 142 -12.89 0.09 -7.16
N PRO A 143 -12.85 -0.36 -5.89
CA PRO A 143 -14.04 -0.44 -5.05
C PRO A 143 -14.42 0.92 -4.45
N PHE A 144 -13.73 2.01 -4.83
CA PHE A 144 -13.92 3.34 -4.29
C PHE A 144 -14.77 4.18 -5.25
N GLU A 145 -15.74 4.91 -4.71
CA GLU A 145 -16.47 5.92 -5.48
C GLU A 145 -15.61 7.19 -5.61
N ASN A 146 -15.78 7.94 -6.71
CA ASN A 146 -15.12 9.23 -6.89
C ASN A 146 -15.29 10.13 -5.65
N ASN A 147 -14.23 10.81 -5.24
CA ASN A 147 -14.15 11.63 -4.03
C ASN A 147 -14.33 10.88 -2.69
N SER A 148 -14.20 9.54 -2.67
CA SER A 148 -14.13 8.79 -1.42
C SER A 148 -12.98 9.30 -0.54
N ILE A 149 -13.28 9.59 0.72
CA ILE A 149 -12.32 10.07 1.71
C ILE A 149 -11.75 8.88 2.49
N MET A 150 -10.43 8.82 2.55
CA MET A 150 -9.67 7.88 3.38
C MET A 150 -8.96 8.68 4.47
N ASN A 151 -9.30 8.37 5.72
CA ASN A 151 -8.77 9.08 6.87
C ASN A 151 -7.39 8.54 7.25
N GLU A 152 -6.59 9.39 7.90
CA GLU A 152 -5.33 8.97 8.48
C GLU A 152 -5.55 7.83 9.49
N VAL A 153 -4.68 6.82 9.41
CA VAL A 153 -4.51 5.80 10.44
C VAL A 153 -3.37 6.25 11.33
N VAL A 154 -3.68 6.55 12.59
CA VAL A 154 -2.72 7.13 13.53
C VAL A 154 -1.56 6.17 13.81
N VAL A 155 -0.36 6.57 13.39
CA VAL A 155 0.90 5.88 13.66
C VAL A 155 1.43 6.35 15.01
N ASN A 156 1.54 5.44 15.98
CA ASN A 156 2.12 5.71 17.30
C ASN A 156 3.65 5.77 17.23
N GLY A 157 4.24 4.95 16.35
CA GLY A 157 5.68 4.91 16.17
C GLY A 157 6.06 4.06 14.97
N TRP A 158 7.26 4.30 14.46
CA TRP A 158 7.86 3.48 13.43
C TRP A 158 9.38 3.45 13.62
N LYS A 159 10.02 2.42 13.08
CA LYS A 159 11.48 2.29 13.02
C LYS A 159 11.91 1.56 11.77
N VAL A 160 13.14 1.80 11.34
CA VAL A 160 13.78 0.97 10.32
C VAL A 160 14.40 -0.25 10.99
N ASP A 161 14.13 -1.42 10.43
CA ASP A 161 14.76 -2.69 10.79
C ASP A 161 15.26 -3.36 9.50
N ASN A 162 16.57 -3.30 9.28
CA ASN A 162 17.21 -3.69 8.02
C ASN A 162 16.59 -2.99 6.79
N SER A 163 16.11 -3.75 5.82
CA SER A 163 15.45 -3.25 4.62
C SER A 163 13.95 -2.96 4.82
N SER A 164 13.42 -3.13 6.03
CA SER A 164 12.00 -2.98 6.34
C SER A 164 11.73 -1.77 7.22
N VAL A 165 10.50 -1.28 7.18
CA VAL A 165 9.95 -0.29 8.11
C VAL A 165 8.94 -0.98 9.01
N VAL A 166 9.22 -1.06 10.30
CA VAL A 166 8.28 -1.57 11.30
C VAL A 166 7.42 -0.42 11.77
N VAL A 167 6.10 -0.55 11.63
CA VAL A 167 5.11 0.46 11.97
C VAL A 167 4.22 -0.06 13.09
N GLU A 168 3.87 0.82 14.02
CA GLU A 168 2.98 0.56 15.15
C GLU A 168 1.87 1.61 15.19
N CYS A 169 0.63 1.16 15.12
CA CYS A 169 -0.57 2.01 15.09
C CYS A 169 -1.33 1.95 16.42
N VAL A 170 -2.11 2.99 16.70
CA VAL A 170 -2.90 3.11 17.93
C VAL A 170 -4.19 2.30 17.82
N GLY A 171 -4.51 1.54 18.88
CA GLY A 171 -5.80 0.83 19.02
C GLY A 171 -5.93 -0.38 18.09
N PRO A 172 -7.03 -1.15 18.22
CA PRO A 172 -7.33 -2.25 17.29
C PRO A 172 -7.84 -1.72 15.94
N TRP A 173 -7.69 -2.52 14.88
CA TRP A 173 -8.31 -2.20 13.61
C TRP A 173 -9.84 -2.19 13.71
N PRO A 174 -10.52 -1.13 13.23
CA PRO A 174 -11.97 -1.18 13.14
C PRO A 174 -12.39 -2.26 12.13
N SER A 175 -13.52 -2.91 12.37
CA SER A 175 -14.07 -3.93 11.47
C SER A 175 -14.32 -3.39 10.05
N SER A 176 -14.61 -2.09 9.97
CA SER A 176 -14.89 -1.33 8.76
C SER A 176 -13.66 -1.14 7.87
N LEU A 177 -12.45 -1.20 8.42
CA LEU A 177 -11.21 -1.01 7.68
C LEU A 177 -11.02 -2.16 6.68
N LYS A 178 -10.93 -1.84 5.40
CA LYS A 178 -10.70 -2.82 4.32
C LYS A 178 -9.30 -2.72 3.73
N TYR A 179 -8.78 -1.51 3.58
CA TYR A 179 -7.49 -1.29 2.93
C TYR A 179 -6.68 -0.22 3.63
N VAL A 180 -5.36 -0.38 3.61
CA VAL A 180 -4.39 0.60 4.09
C VAL A 180 -3.44 0.97 2.97
N PHE A 181 -3.13 2.26 2.89
CA PHE A 181 -2.12 2.84 2.03
C PHE A 181 -1.06 3.50 2.90
N ALA A 182 0.17 3.59 2.40
CA ALA A 182 1.26 4.27 3.10
C ALA A 182 1.93 5.31 2.22
N GLU A 183 2.12 6.50 2.77
CA GLU A 183 3.08 7.48 2.27
C GLU A 183 4.36 7.33 3.10
N ILE A 184 5.44 6.96 2.43
CA ILE A 184 6.76 6.72 3.02
C ILE A 184 7.69 7.83 2.54
N THR A 185 7.94 8.81 3.41
CA THR A 185 8.86 9.90 3.13
C THR A 185 10.30 9.44 3.38
N THR A 186 11.17 9.68 2.41
CA THR A 186 12.62 9.47 2.53
C THR A 186 13.36 10.79 2.36
N LYS A 187 14.70 10.74 2.41
CA LYS A 187 15.53 11.92 2.17
C LYS A 187 15.37 12.51 0.77
N ASP A 188 15.12 11.65 -0.23
CA ASP A 188 15.15 12.05 -1.65
C ASP A 188 13.74 12.22 -2.22
N LYS A 189 12.78 11.39 -1.79
CA LYS A 189 11.41 11.38 -2.32
C LYS A 189 10.43 10.72 -1.36
N SER A 190 9.14 10.86 -1.67
CA SER A 190 8.09 10.05 -1.06
C SER A 190 7.74 8.87 -1.95
N PHE A 191 7.40 7.74 -1.35
CA PHE A 191 6.73 6.62 -2.01
C PHE A 191 5.30 6.54 -1.52
N PHE A 192 4.35 6.28 -2.41
CA PHE A 192 2.97 5.99 -2.04
C PHE A 192 2.65 4.56 -2.44
N VAL A 193 2.18 3.75 -1.50
CA VAL A 193 2.11 2.29 -1.67
C VAL A 193 0.83 1.69 -1.11
N PHE A 194 0.34 0.64 -1.76
CA PHE A 194 -0.80 -0.14 -1.26
C PHE A 194 -0.34 -1.26 -0.34
N LEU A 195 -0.91 -1.38 0.86
CA LEU A 195 -0.50 -2.37 1.86
C LEU A 195 -1.52 -3.48 2.12
N GLN A 196 -2.70 -3.42 1.52
CA GLN A 196 -3.88 -4.18 2.00
C GLN A 196 -4.17 -3.86 3.48
N ARG A 197 -5.09 -4.55 4.15
CA ARG A 197 -5.26 -4.44 5.61
C ARG A 197 -4.22 -5.31 6.31
N PRO A 198 -3.30 -4.77 7.11
CA PRO A 198 -2.38 -5.58 7.90
C PRO A 198 -3.14 -6.44 8.94
N TRP A 199 -2.62 -7.62 9.24
CA TRP A 199 -3.22 -8.51 10.25
C TRP A 199 -3.22 -7.90 11.66
N SER A 200 -2.13 -7.21 12.00
CA SER A 200 -1.89 -6.61 13.31
C SER A 200 -1.62 -5.11 13.16
N THR A 201 -1.88 -4.36 14.22
CA THR A 201 -1.58 -2.92 14.32
C THR A 201 -0.09 -2.65 14.46
N LYS A 202 0.71 -3.71 14.70
CA LYS A 202 2.16 -3.72 14.53
C LYS A 202 2.53 -4.62 13.36
N PHE A 203 3.15 -4.05 12.34
CA PHE A 203 3.48 -4.76 11.10
C PHE A 203 4.75 -4.20 10.44
N SER A 204 5.23 -4.89 9.42
CA SER A 204 6.45 -4.55 8.69
C SER A 204 6.14 -4.27 7.23
N ILE A 205 6.63 -3.13 6.71
CA ILE A 205 6.62 -2.80 5.28
C ILE A 205 8.02 -3.10 4.73
N PRO A 206 8.20 -4.16 3.93
CA PRO A 206 9.53 -4.53 3.44
C PRO A 206 10.01 -3.55 2.36
N GLU A 207 11.28 -3.69 1.97
CA GLU A 207 11.96 -2.97 0.88
C GLU A 207 12.27 -1.48 1.10
N TYR A 208 11.52 -0.76 1.94
CA TYR A 208 11.67 0.69 2.05
C TYR A 208 12.71 1.16 3.07
N GLY A 209 13.10 0.31 4.04
CA GLY A 209 14.06 0.68 5.09
C GLY A 209 15.42 1.13 4.57
N LYS A 210 15.84 0.61 3.40
CA LYS A 210 17.11 0.93 2.74
C LYS A 210 17.19 2.36 2.17
N TYR A 211 16.07 3.07 2.05
CA TYR A 211 16.03 4.40 1.44
C TYR A 211 16.18 5.57 2.43
N GLY A 212 16.49 5.30 3.70
CA GLY A 212 16.65 6.36 4.70
C GLY A 212 15.32 7.05 5.00
N VAL A 213 14.35 6.27 5.46
CA VAL A 213 12.99 6.73 5.82
C VAL A 213 13.05 7.80 6.90
N SER A 214 12.34 8.90 6.68
CA SER A 214 12.22 10.05 7.58
C SER A 214 10.79 10.30 8.05
N GLY A 215 9.79 9.67 7.44
CA GLY A 215 8.39 9.76 7.85
C GLY A 215 7.53 8.65 7.28
N ILE A 216 6.48 8.31 8.01
CA ILE A 216 5.43 7.36 7.61
C ILE A 216 4.08 7.96 7.94
N ARG A 217 3.18 7.99 6.96
CA ARG A 217 1.75 8.24 7.15
C ARG A 217 0.96 7.10 6.54
N LEU A 218 -0.14 6.74 7.20
CA LEU A 218 -1.03 5.69 6.74
C LEU A 218 -2.42 6.26 6.48
N PHE A 219 -3.09 5.77 5.47
CA PHE A 219 -4.47 6.14 5.13
C PHE A 219 -5.32 4.89 5.01
N GLY A 220 -6.50 4.91 5.63
CA GLY A 220 -7.40 3.76 5.72
C GLY A 220 -8.69 4.00 4.96
N TYR A 221 -9.05 3.06 4.08
CA TYR A 221 -10.41 3.00 3.54
C TYR A 221 -11.31 2.20 4.47
N GLN A 222 -12.40 2.83 4.92
CA GLN A 222 -13.44 2.21 5.74
C GLN A 222 -14.75 2.17 4.97
N THR A 223 -15.45 1.04 4.98
CA THR A 223 -16.77 0.94 4.34
C THR A 223 -17.81 1.71 5.16
N LEU A 224 -18.65 2.49 4.47
CA LEU A 224 -19.69 3.35 5.05
C LEU A 224 -20.66 2.62 5.99
N MET A 225 -20.81 1.30 5.86
CA MET A 225 -21.78 0.52 6.64
C MET A 225 -21.46 0.41 8.15
N GLU A 226 -20.25 0.78 8.58
CA GLU A 226 -19.81 0.58 9.98
C GLU A 226 -19.18 1.83 10.63
N ALA A 227 -18.91 2.91 9.88
CA ALA A 227 -18.36 4.15 10.45
C ALA A 227 -19.36 4.87 11.39
N THR A 228 -20.66 4.65 11.18
CA THR A 228 -21.75 5.24 11.99
C THR A 228 -21.88 4.63 13.39
N VAL A 229 -21.28 3.46 13.64
CA VAL A 229 -21.35 2.78 14.95
C VAL A 229 -20.22 3.22 15.88
N ALA A 230 -19.10 3.73 15.35
CA ALA A 230 -17.96 4.18 16.14
C ALA A 230 -18.10 5.62 16.68
N GLN A 231 -19.18 6.33 16.35
CA GLN A 231 -19.47 7.70 16.80
C GLN A 231 -20.69 7.83 17.72
N ASN A 232 -21.28 6.70 18.18
CA ASN A 232 -22.33 6.68 19.19
C ASN A 232 -21.86 5.99 20.48
#